data_AF-A0A1Y6KBZ9-F1
#
_entry.id   AF-A0A1Y6KBZ9-F1
#
_cell.length_a   1.000
_cell.length_b   1.000
_cell.length_c   1.000
_cell.angle_alpha   90.00
_cell.angle_beta   90.00
_cell.angle_gamma   90.00
#
_symmetry.space_group_name_H-M   'P 1'
#
loop_
_entity.id
_entity.type
_entity.pdbx_description
1 polymer ?
#
loop_
_entity_poly.entity_id
_entity_poly.type
_entity_poly.pdbx_seq_one_letter_code
_entity_poly.pdbx_strand_id
1 'polypeptide(L)'
;MRLKGAFRFALYAIFGLLFVSGALWIYADQMKTRSEMDSEVWQQAAAFLLSTHGGAAMVTLLLLGALGPMHVQRAWRARKNRATGVLSLALYGLLIATAFGLYYVGSEALRPWISTVHIAFGLGVPVVISAHIVAGRWSVTAAPQPLRTQHAAAATLVPSETPADPALVSVMSKVG
;
A
#
# COMPACT_ATOMS: atom_id res chain seq x y z
N MET A 1 6.20 -6.65 3.67
CA MET A 1 4.99 -7.15 4.37
C MET A 1 3.86 -7.21 3.37
N ARG A 2 3.20 -8.36 3.22
CA ARG A 2 2.04 -8.48 2.33
C ARG A 2 0.79 -8.15 3.13
N LEU A 3 0.07 -7.10 2.72
CA LEU A 3 -1.30 -6.85 3.18
C LEU A 3 -2.18 -8.06 2.80
N LYS A 4 -3.21 -8.35 3.60
CA LYS A 4 -4.17 -9.44 3.31
C LYS A 4 -4.75 -9.24 1.90
N GLY A 5 -4.95 -10.33 1.16
CA GLY A 5 -5.38 -10.28 -0.25
C GLY A 5 -6.65 -9.46 -0.45
N ALA A 6 -7.67 -9.69 0.39
CA ALA A 6 -8.93 -8.96 0.36
C ALA A 6 -8.76 -7.44 0.56
N PHE A 7 -7.94 -7.02 1.54
CA PHE A 7 -7.71 -5.59 1.80
C PHE A 7 -6.94 -4.91 0.67
N ARG A 8 -5.98 -5.61 0.05
CA ARG A 8 -5.27 -5.10 -1.13
C ARG A 8 -6.21 -4.91 -2.31
N PHE A 9 -7.08 -5.90 -2.54
CA PHE A 9 -8.09 -5.81 -3.58
C PHE A 9 -9.04 -4.63 -3.32
N ALA A 10 -9.54 -4.47 -2.10
CA ALA A 10 -10.39 -3.35 -1.72
C ALA A 10 -9.72 -1.98 -1.97
N LEU A 11 -8.43 -1.85 -1.63
CA LEU A 11 -7.67 -0.64 -1.95
C LEU A 11 -7.59 -0.39 -3.47
N TYR A 12 -7.20 -1.38 -4.26
CA TYR A 12 -7.11 -1.18 -5.72
C TYR A 12 -8.46 -0.89 -6.35
N ALA A 13 -9.51 -1.57 -5.90
CA ALA A 13 -10.88 -1.33 -6.37
C ALA A 13 -11.34 0.10 -6.04
N ILE A 14 -11.14 0.57 -4.81
CA ILE A 14 -11.61 1.92 -4.44
C ILE A 14 -10.78 3.03 -5.09
N PHE A 15 -9.46 2.87 -5.19
CA PHE A 15 -8.60 3.83 -5.89
C PHE A 15 -8.91 3.86 -7.39
N GLY A 16 -9.17 2.69 -7.98
CA GLY A 16 -9.62 2.59 -9.36
C GLY A 16 -10.97 3.28 -9.57
N LEU A 17 -11.93 3.05 -8.69
CA LEU A 17 -13.24 3.70 -8.74
C LEU A 17 -13.13 5.23 -8.60
N LEU A 18 -12.34 5.72 -7.65
CA LEU A 18 -12.07 7.15 -7.48
C LEU A 18 -11.48 7.76 -8.75
N PHE A 19 -10.44 7.14 -9.29
CA PHE A 19 -9.76 7.66 -10.47
C PHE A 19 -10.67 7.67 -11.69
N VAL A 20 -11.36 6.55 -11.96
CA VAL A 20 -12.25 6.42 -13.13
C VAL A 20 -13.44 7.38 -13.01
N SER A 21 -14.08 7.46 -11.84
CA SER A 21 -15.20 8.39 -11.64
C SER A 21 -14.78 9.85 -11.82
N GLY A 22 -13.60 10.24 -11.32
CA GLY A 22 -13.07 11.60 -11.49
C GLY A 22 -12.65 11.90 -12.93
N ALA A 23 -12.00 10.97 -13.60
CA ALA A 23 -11.58 11.13 -15.00
C ALA A 23 -12.78 11.22 -15.95
N LEU A 24 -13.79 10.36 -15.76
CA LEU A 24 -15.04 10.42 -16.51
C LEU A 24 -15.83 11.69 -16.21
N TRP A 25 -15.76 12.20 -14.97
CA TRP A 25 -16.42 13.45 -14.61
C TRP A 25 -15.87 14.63 -15.41
N ILE A 26 -14.54 14.72 -15.61
CA ILE A 26 -13.93 15.78 -16.43
C ILE A 26 -14.50 15.77 -17.85
N TYR A 27 -14.64 14.58 -18.43
CA TYR A 27 -15.21 14.42 -19.77
C TYR A 27 -16.69 14.83 -19.82
N ALA A 28 -17.49 14.35 -18.86
CA ALA A 28 -18.90 14.71 -18.76
C ALA A 28 -19.10 16.23 -18.54
N ASP A 29 -18.26 16.85 -17.72
CA ASP A 29 -18.35 18.29 -17.44
C ASP A 29 -18.04 19.14 -18.69
N GLN A 30 -17.06 18.74 -19.49
CA GLN A 30 -16.75 19.39 -20.76
C GLN A 30 -17.89 19.26 -21.79
N MET A 31 -18.59 18.12 -21.81
CA MET A 31 -19.67 17.88 -22.77
C MET A 31 -20.95 18.68 -22.47
N LYS A 32 -21.19 19.02 -21.20
CA LYS A 32 -22.31 19.92 -20.81
C LYS A 32 -22.26 21.27 -21.51
N THR A 33 -21.07 21.83 -21.73
CA THR A 33 -20.91 23.14 -22.37
C THR A 33 -20.88 23.06 -23.89
N ARG A 34 -20.58 21.87 -24.46
CA ARG A 34 -20.37 21.70 -25.91
C ARG A 34 -21.58 21.16 -26.67
N SER A 35 -22.53 20.53 -25.98
CA SER A 35 -23.69 19.89 -26.61
C SER A 35 -24.97 20.70 -26.37
N GLU A 36 -25.55 21.26 -27.42
CA GLU A 36 -26.82 21.99 -27.32
C GLU A 36 -28.03 21.04 -27.21
N MET A 37 -27.94 19.83 -27.78
CA MET A 37 -29.04 18.85 -27.86
C MET A 37 -29.07 17.82 -26.72
N ASP A 38 -27.95 17.55 -26.04
CA ASP A 38 -27.82 16.46 -25.03
C ASP A 38 -27.41 16.97 -23.63
N SER A 39 -27.54 18.27 -23.37
CA SER A 39 -27.02 18.91 -22.15
C SER A 39 -27.56 18.30 -20.84
N GLU A 40 -28.82 17.86 -20.82
CA GLU A 40 -29.44 17.23 -19.65
C GLU A 40 -28.80 15.88 -19.31
N VAL A 41 -28.53 15.04 -20.31
CA VAL A 41 -27.88 13.73 -20.10
C VAL A 41 -26.49 13.91 -19.53
N TRP A 42 -25.71 14.86 -20.06
CA TRP A 42 -24.37 15.16 -19.55
C TRP A 42 -24.40 15.77 -18.15
N GLN A 43 -25.43 16.57 -17.83
CA GLN A 43 -25.62 17.12 -16.49
C GLN A 43 -25.93 16.03 -15.46
N GLN A 44 -26.81 15.08 -15.78
CA GLN A 44 -27.11 13.92 -14.93
C GLN A 44 -25.88 13.02 -14.76
N ALA A 45 -25.15 12.74 -15.84
CA ALA A 45 -23.92 11.95 -15.80
C ALA A 45 -22.85 12.61 -14.91
N ALA A 46 -22.61 13.91 -15.06
CA ALA A 46 -21.67 14.64 -14.22
C ALA A 46 -22.09 14.62 -12.73
N ALA A 47 -23.38 14.79 -12.44
CA ALA A 47 -23.88 14.71 -11.06
C ALA A 47 -23.69 13.30 -10.45
N PHE A 48 -24.01 12.25 -11.21
CA PHE A 48 -23.85 10.86 -10.78
C PHE A 48 -22.37 10.50 -10.54
N LEU A 49 -21.48 10.89 -11.46
CA LEU A 49 -20.05 10.65 -11.35
C LEU A 49 -19.45 11.39 -10.15
N LEU A 50 -19.86 12.64 -9.91
CA LEU A 50 -19.41 13.41 -8.76
C LEU A 50 -19.90 12.82 -7.43
N SER A 51 -21.16 12.38 -7.37
CA SER A 51 -21.72 11.69 -6.19
C SER A 51 -20.99 10.38 -5.91
N THR A 52 -20.75 9.57 -6.95
CA THR A 52 -20.00 8.31 -6.85
C THR A 52 -18.57 8.57 -6.39
N HIS A 53 -17.91 9.59 -6.93
CA HIS A 53 -16.57 10.00 -6.54
C HIS A 53 -16.51 10.40 -5.06
N GLY A 54 -17.45 11.25 -4.61
CA GLY A 54 -17.57 11.66 -3.22
C GLY A 54 -17.81 10.47 -2.27
N GLY A 55 -18.70 9.55 -2.63
CA GLY A 55 -18.95 8.33 -1.87
C GLY A 55 -17.71 7.42 -1.78
N ALA A 56 -17.02 7.21 -2.91
CA ALA A 56 -15.78 6.45 -2.95
C ALA A 56 -14.66 7.12 -2.14
N ALA A 57 -14.63 8.45 -2.08
CA ALA A 57 -13.68 9.21 -1.26
C ALA A 57 -13.87 8.92 0.24
N MET A 58 -15.12 8.85 0.72
CA MET A 58 -15.40 8.52 2.12
C MET A 58 -14.89 7.13 2.49
N VAL A 59 -15.13 6.12 1.64
CA VAL A 59 -14.60 4.76 1.84
C VAL A 59 -13.07 4.77 1.82
N THR A 60 -12.47 5.55 0.92
CA THR A 60 -11.01 5.66 0.82
C THR A 60 -10.38 6.27 2.07
N LEU A 61 -11.00 7.28 2.68
CA LEU A 61 -10.56 7.86 3.96
C LEU A 61 -10.52 6.80 5.07
N LEU A 62 -11.57 5.98 5.18
CA LEU A 62 -11.62 4.89 6.15
C LEU A 62 -10.51 3.86 5.92
N LEU A 63 -10.30 3.46 4.66
CA LEU A 63 -9.26 2.49 4.29
C LEU A 63 -7.85 3.06 4.48
N LEU A 64 -7.61 4.34 4.20
CA LEU A 64 -6.35 5.03 4.49
C LEU A 64 -6.09 5.12 6.00
N GLY A 65 -7.12 5.40 6.80
CA GLY A 65 -7.04 5.35 8.27
C GLY A 65 -6.62 3.95 8.76
N ALA A 66 -7.24 2.90 8.24
CA ALA A 66 -6.86 1.52 8.55
C ALA A 66 -5.46 1.14 8.04
N LEU A 67 -5.01 1.70 6.91
CA LEU A 67 -3.69 1.46 6.33
C LEU A 67 -2.56 1.99 7.22
N GLY A 68 -2.82 3.04 8.01
CA GLY A 68 -1.88 3.66 8.94
C GLY A 68 -1.17 2.65 9.86
N PRO A 69 -1.87 2.01 10.80
CA PRO A 69 -1.26 1.04 11.72
C PRO A 69 -0.79 -0.24 11.02
N MET A 70 -1.52 -0.71 9.99
CA MET A 70 -1.22 -2.00 9.35
C MET A 70 0.00 -1.98 8.43
N HIS A 71 0.25 -0.85 7.75
CA HIS A 71 1.30 -0.73 6.74
C HIS A 71 2.27 0.39 7.07
N VAL A 72 1.78 1.61 7.28
CA VAL A 72 2.62 2.81 7.41
C VAL A 72 3.50 2.74 8.66
N GLN A 73 2.92 2.52 9.85
CA GLN A 73 3.68 2.43 11.10
C GLN A 73 4.73 1.31 11.05
N ARG A 74 4.35 0.15 10.49
CA ARG A 74 5.23 -1.02 10.41
C ARG A 74 6.38 -0.81 9.42
N ALA A 75 6.11 -0.23 8.25
CA ALA A 75 7.14 0.13 7.27
C ALA A 75 8.07 1.23 7.80
N TRP A 76 7.52 2.19 8.54
CA TRP A 76 8.29 3.26 9.15
C TRP A 76 9.26 2.73 10.20
N ARG A 77 8.81 1.85 11.11
CA ARG A 77 9.69 1.19 12.10
C ARG A 77 10.81 0.41 11.43
N ALA A 78 10.52 -0.27 10.32
CA ALA A 78 11.51 -1.02 9.53
C ALA A 78 12.42 -0.15 8.65
N ARG A 79 12.24 1.17 8.63
CA ARG A 79 12.90 2.14 7.73
C ARG A 79 12.81 1.80 6.23
N LYS A 80 11.80 1.05 5.80
CA LYS A 80 11.64 0.63 4.40
C LYS A 80 10.66 1.54 3.67
N ASN A 81 10.98 1.89 2.42
CA ASN A 81 10.11 2.61 1.49
C ASN A 81 9.54 3.93 2.04
N ARG A 82 10.28 4.63 2.91
CA ARG A 82 9.80 5.83 3.60
C ARG A 82 9.59 7.02 2.66
N ALA A 83 10.53 7.27 1.74
CA ALA A 83 10.46 8.43 0.85
C ALA A 83 9.20 8.42 -0.02
N THR A 84 8.94 7.31 -0.73
CA THR A 84 7.72 7.17 -1.55
C THR A 84 6.46 7.09 -0.69
N GLY A 85 6.56 6.57 0.55
CA GLY A 85 5.47 6.58 1.52
C GLY A 85 5.07 8.00 1.93
N VAL A 86 6.04 8.84 2.31
CA VAL A 86 5.81 10.25 2.67
C VAL A 86 5.24 11.02 1.49
N LEU A 87 5.78 10.82 0.29
CA LEU A 87 5.24 11.42 -0.93
C LEU A 87 3.77 11.03 -1.15
N SER A 88 3.43 9.76 -0.98
CA SER A 88 2.04 9.29 -1.11
C SER A 88 1.12 9.90 -0.06
N LEU A 89 1.55 9.96 1.21
CA LEU A 89 0.77 10.58 2.27
C LEU A 89 0.56 12.08 2.01
N ALA A 90 1.60 12.79 1.58
CA ALA A 90 1.50 14.21 1.25
C ALA A 90 0.52 14.45 0.09
N LEU A 91 0.59 13.63 -0.96
CA LEU A 91 -0.34 13.69 -2.08
C LEU A 91 -1.79 13.48 -1.63
N TYR A 92 -2.07 12.44 -0.85
CA TYR A 92 -3.42 12.19 -0.36
C TYR A 92 -3.90 13.28 0.58
N GLY A 93 -3.04 13.78 1.45
CA GLY A 93 -3.34 14.93 2.32
C GLY A 93 -3.73 16.18 1.52
N LEU A 94 -2.98 16.48 0.45
CA LEU A 94 -3.29 17.58 -0.47
C LEU A 94 -4.65 17.39 -1.16
N LEU A 95 -4.94 16.17 -1.64
CA LEU A 95 -6.23 15.86 -2.27
C LEU A 95 -7.40 15.98 -1.30
N ILE A 96 -7.23 15.54 -0.06
CA ILE A 96 -8.24 15.68 1.00
C ILE A 96 -8.47 17.16 1.33
N ALA A 97 -7.40 17.94 1.49
CA ALA A 97 -7.48 19.36 1.79
C ALA A 97 -8.16 20.16 0.66
N THR A 98 -7.82 19.86 -0.59
CA THR A 98 -8.45 20.51 -1.75
C THR A 98 -9.90 20.07 -1.95
N ALA A 99 -10.24 18.80 -1.71
CA ALA A 99 -11.63 18.35 -1.70
C ALA A 99 -12.45 19.10 -0.63
N PHE A 100 -11.94 19.18 0.59
CA PHE A 100 -12.55 19.97 1.65
C PHE A 100 -12.70 21.44 1.23
N GLY A 101 -11.67 22.01 0.61
CA GLY A 101 -11.70 23.36 0.06
C GLY A 101 -12.82 23.57 -0.95
N LEU A 102 -13.03 22.63 -1.88
CA LEU A 102 -14.11 22.70 -2.87
C LEU A 102 -15.51 22.67 -2.26
N TYR A 103 -15.68 22.06 -1.08
CA TYR A 103 -16.95 22.01 -0.37
C TYR A 103 -17.21 23.23 0.52
N TYR A 104 -16.17 23.79 1.14
CA TYR A 104 -16.35 24.75 2.24
C TYR A 104 -15.74 26.13 2.00
N VAL A 105 -14.84 26.30 1.02
CA VAL A 105 -14.29 27.62 0.69
C VAL A 105 -15.25 28.33 -0.26
N GLY A 106 -16.03 29.28 0.27
CA GLY A 106 -17.00 30.08 -0.49
C GLY A 106 -16.40 31.22 -1.33
N SER A 107 -15.10 31.16 -1.67
CA SER A 107 -14.43 32.18 -2.48
C SER A 107 -14.46 31.79 -3.96
N GLU A 108 -15.20 32.55 -4.77
CA GLU A 108 -15.27 32.38 -6.22
C GLU A 108 -13.92 32.55 -6.93
N ALA A 109 -13.00 33.34 -6.35
CA ALA A 109 -11.65 33.53 -6.90
C ALA A 109 -10.74 32.32 -6.64
N LEU A 110 -10.88 31.66 -5.49
CA LEU A 110 -10.03 30.52 -5.12
C LEU A 110 -10.54 29.19 -5.67
N ARG A 111 -11.86 29.05 -5.84
CA ARG A 111 -12.49 27.80 -6.27
C ARG A 111 -11.90 27.22 -7.56
N PRO A 112 -11.62 27.99 -8.63
CA PRO A 112 -10.99 27.47 -9.85
C PRO A 112 -9.57 26.94 -9.61
N TRP A 113 -8.78 27.61 -8.76
CA TRP A 113 -7.43 27.18 -8.39
C TRP A 113 -7.47 25.87 -7.60
N ILE A 114 -8.34 25.78 -6.59
CA ILE A 114 -8.50 24.56 -5.79
C ILE A 114 -8.93 23.39 -6.69
N SER A 115 -9.88 23.62 -7.61
CA SER A 115 -10.33 22.62 -8.59
C SER A 115 -9.18 22.15 -9.47
N THR A 116 -8.40 23.08 -10.03
CA THR A 116 -7.26 22.78 -10.88
C THR A 116 -6.21 21.94 -10.15
N VAL A 117 -5.87 22.31 -8.92
CA VAL A 117 -4.93 21.55 -8.08
C VAL A 117 -5.49 20.15 -7.79
N HIS A 118 -6.75 20.04 -7.38
CA HIS A 118 -7.37 18.75 -7.09
C HIS A 118 -7.33 17.81 -8.29
N ILE A 119 -7.69 18.31 -9.48
CA ILE A 119 -7.69 17.54 -10.73
C ILE A 119 -6.25 17.15 -11.12
N ALA A 120 -5.32 18.10 -11.16
CA ALA A 120 -3.96 17.85 -11.60
C ALA A 120 -3.24 16.80 -10.73
N PHE A 121 -3.35 16.93 -9.41
CA PHE A 121 -2.77 15.97 -8.49
C PHE A 121 -3.55 14.65 -8.44
N GLY A 122 -4.87 14.68 -8.65
CA GLY A 122 -5.72 13.50 -8.75
C GLY A 122 -5.31 12.61 -9.93
N LEU A 123 -5.00 13.23 -11.07
CA LEU A 123 -4.48 12.53 -12.25
C LEU A 123 -3.09 11.92 -12.01
N GLY A 124 -2.30 12.48 -11.10
CA GLY A 124 -0.98 11.96 -10.70
C GLY A 124 -1.01 10.75 -9.76
N VAL A 125 -2.16 10.43 -9.14
CA VAL A 125 -2.27 9.34 -8.15
C VAL A 125 -1.82 7.98 -8.68
N PRO A 126 -2.24 7.51 -9.88
CA PRO A 126 -1.81 6.21 -10.39
C PRO A 126 -0.29 6.09 -10.56
N VAL A 127 0.37 7.18 -10.94
CA VAL A 127 1.83 7.24 -11.11
C VAL A 127 2.51 7.08 -9.75
N VAL A 128 2.08 7.85 -8.74
CA VAL A 128 2.66 7.80 -7.40
C VAL A 128 2.43 6.44 -6.73
N ILE A 129 1.23 5.86 -6.86
CA ILE A 129 0.94 4.52 -6.33
C ILE A 129 1.83 3.47 -7.00
N SER A 130 1.94 3.51 -8.33
CA SER A 130 2.77 2.57 -9.09
C SER A 130 4.23 2.67 -8.67
N ALA A 131 4.77 3.89 -8.55
CA ALA A 131 6.12 4.14 -8.07
C ALA A 131 6.34 3.62 -6.64
N HIS A 132 5.38 3.85 -5.73
CA HIS A 132 5.44 3.36 -4.36
C HIS A 132 5.48 1.81 -4.30
N ILE A 133 4.67 1.14 -5.13
CA ILE A 133 4.63 -0.32 -5.21
C ILE A 133 5.95 -0.87 -5.78
N VAL A 134 6.44 -0.30 -6.88
CA VAL A 134 7.69 -0.75 -7.53
C VAL A 134 8.89 -0.57 -6.60
N ALA A 135 9.05 0.61 -5.98
CA ALA A 135 10.10 0.87 -5.01
C ALA A 135 10.02 -0.08 -3.79
N GLY A 136 8.80 -0.37 -3.33
CA GLY A 136 8.57 -1.34 -2.26
C GLY A 136 8.97 -2.76 -2.63
N ARG A 137 8.77 -3.18 -3.89
CA ARG A 137 9.18 -4.50 -4.40
C ARG A 137 10.70 -4.60 -4.52
N TRP A 138 11.36 -3.58 -5.07
CA TRP A 138 12.82 -3.55 -5.19
C TRP A 138 13.52 -3.62 -3.83
N SER A 139 12.95 -2.94 -2.82
CA SER A 139 13.45 -2.97 -1.43
C SER A 139 13.34 -4.33 -0.75
N VAL A 140 12.56 -5.27 -1.29
CA VAL A 140 12.45 -6.66 -0.79
C VAL A 140 13.44 -7.58 -1.50
N THR A 141 13.62 -7.41 -2.82
CA THR A 141 14.52 -8.22 -3.63
C THR A 141 16.00 -7.94 -3.35
N ALA A 142 16.34 -6.69 -3.00
CA ALA A 142 17.72 -6.28 -2.75
C ALA A 142 18.29 -6.73 -1.38
N ALA A 143 17.53 -7.45 -0.54
CA ALA A 143 18.06 -7.97 0.71
C ALA A 143 19.00 -9.15 0.40
N PRO A 144 20.32 -9.05 0.64
CA PRO A 144 21.21 -10.19 0.50
C PRO A 144 20.72 -11.29 1.43
N GLN A 145 20.49 -12.49 0.89
CA GLN A 145 20.39 -13.68 1.72
C GLN A 145 21.69 -13.72 2.55
N PRO A 146 21.67 -13.72 3.89
CA PRO A 146 22.87 -14.10 4.60
C PRO A 146 23.20 -15.49 4.06
N LEU A 147 24.38 -15.63 3.45
CA LEU A 147 24.95 -16.92 3.11
C LEU A 147 24.76 -17.78 4.36
N ARG A 148 23.81 -18.70 4.32
CA ARG A 148 23.62 -19.71 5.33
C ARG A 148 24.87 -20.57 5.20
N THR A 149 25.93 -20.16 5.88
CA THR A 149 27.15 -20.92 6.06
C THR A 149 26.69 -22.30 6.50
N GLN A 150 26.85 -23.27 5.62
CA GLN A 150 26.53 -24.68 5.84
C GLN A 150 27.53 -25.30 6.83
N HIS A 151 27.87 -24.61 7.92
CA HIS A 151 28.70 -25.11 9.01
C HIS A 151 27.82 -25.76 10.08
N ALA A 152 27.02 -26.75 9.70
CA ALA A 152 26.26 -27.58 10.64
C ALA A 152 26.16 -29.06 10.24
N ALA A 153 27.04 -29.57 9.37
CA ALA A 153 26.97 -30.96 8.93
C ALA A 153 28.35 -31.67 8.91
N ALA A 154 29.25 -31.33 9.85
CA ALA A 154 30.51 -32.06 10.02
C ALA A 154 30.83 -32.45 11.47
N ALA A 155 29.91 -32.22 12.43
CA ALA A 155 30.18 -32.43 13.86
C ALA A 155 29.46 -33.65 14.49
N THR A 156 28.83 -34.53 13.70
CA THR A 156 28.04 -35.66 14.24
C THR A 156 28.52 -37.06 13.83
N LEU A 157 29.75 -37.21 13.36
CA LEU A 157 30.36 -38.54 13.24
C LEU A 157 31.29 -38.79 14.43
N VAL A 158 30.70 -39.04 15.60
CA VAL A 158 31.36 -39.80 16.68
C VAL A 158 30.83 -41.23 16.57
N PRO A 159 31.64 -42.21 16.15
CA PRO A 159 31.25 -43.61 16.16
C PRO A 159 31.08 -44.09 17.61
N SER A 160 29.85 -44.47 17.97
CA SER A 160 29.58 -45.16 19.23
C SER A 160 29.85 -46.66 19.06
N GLU A 161 31.11 -47.06 19.09
CA GLU A 161 31.44 -48.49 19.24
C GLU A 161 32.54 -48.69 20.29
N THR A 162 32.15 -49.20 21.46
CA THR A 162 32.81 -50.36 22.06
C THR A 162 31.89 -51.01 23.11
N PRO A 163 31.48 -52.28 22.94
CA PRO A 163 30.76 -53.04 23.96
C PRO A 163 31.66 -53.28 25.18
N ALA A 164 31.05 -53.21 26.37
CA ALA A 164 31.70 -53.52 27.63
C ALA A 164 32.36 -54.90 27.60
N ASP A 165 33.67 -54.94 27.83
CA ASP A 165 34.44 -56.16 28.03
C ASP A 165 34.10 -56.76 29.42
N PRO A 166 33.50 -57.96 29.51
CA PRO A 166 33.20 -58.60 30.79
C PRO A 166 34.44 -59.02 31.60
N ALA A 167 35.66 -58.83 31.07
CA ALA A 167 36.89 -59.21 31.75
C ALA A 167 37.32 -58.27 32.91
N LEU A 168 36.83 -57.01 32.97
CA LEU A 168 37.27 -56.04 33.99
C LEU A 168 36.51 -56.10 35.32
N VAL A 169 35.37 -56.80 35.40
CA VAL A 169 34.60 -56.90 36.65
C VAL A 169 35.13 -58.01 37.58
N SER A 170 35.94 -58.95 37.08
CA SER A 170 36.45 -60.07 37.88
C SER A 170 37.66 -59.73 38.77
N VAL A 171 38.35 -58.62 38.52
CA VAL A 171 39.61 -58.27 39.24
C VAL A 171 39.37 -57.52 40.56
N MET A 172 38.18 -56.94 40.79
CA MET A 172 37.87 -56.20 42.04
C MET A 172 37.19 -57.03 43.14
N SER A 173 37.07 -58.36 42.97
CA SER A 173 36.52 -59.26 44.00
C SER A 173 37.60 -60.05 44.76
N LYS A 174 38.90 -59.76 44.54
CA LYS A 174 39.98 -60.60 45.10
C LYS A 174 41.14 -59.84 45.72
N VAL A 175 40.87 -58.77 46.48
CA VAL A 175 41.70 -58.34 47.61
C VAL A 175 40.79 -57.63 48.62
N GLY A 176 40.69 -58.18 49.84
CA GLY A 176 40.05 -57.53 51.00
C GLY A 176 38.94 -58.34 51.61
#